data_AF-A0A6P0VMK7-F1
#
_entry.id   AF-A0A6P0VMK7-F1
#
_cell.length_a   1.000
_cell.length_b   1.000
_cell.length_c   1.000
_cell.angle_alpha   90.00
_cell.angle_beta   90.00
_cell.angle_gamma   90.00
#
_symmetry.space_group_name_H-M   'P 1'
#
loop_
_entity.id
_entity.type
_entity.pdbx_description
1 polymer ?
#
loop_
_entity_poly.entity_id
_entity_poly.type
_entity_poly.pdbx_seq_one_letter_code
_entity_poly.pdbx_strand_id
1 'polypeptide(L)'
;MKILYIPLDERPCNFYYPQMIARLKDELDLLVPPIELLGNKKQPADLNRLWDWIEAKSTICNAAILSIEMLVYGGLLSSRLHQDSVETLMENLNQIRLLKKNNPELPILASNLIMRTPAYNSSEEEPSYYEEYGAAIFDWGWLQNKQNREGLTSPEKDKFAQIEQDLPQAYLEDYRTRRQRNREINQGTIDFVEEGIISFLSIPQDDSAKYGFTAIDQQ
;
A
#
# COMPACT_ATOMS: atom_id res chain seq x y z
N MET A 1 -16.31 -20.41 12.47
CA MET A 1 -15.52 -19.18 12.69
C MET A 1 -15.79 -18.24 11.53
N LYS A 2 -16.26 -17.02 11.81
CA LYS A 2 -16.50 -15.99 10.80
C LYS A 2 -15.33 -15.02 10.75
N ILE A 3 -14.78 -14.80 9.57
CA ILE A 3 -13.67 -13.87 9.36
C ILE A 3 -14.16 -12.76 8.42
N LEU A 4 -14.06 -11.51 8.87
CA LEU A 4 -14.19 -10.35 7.99
C LEU A 4 -12.94 -10.25 7.13
N TYR A 5 -13.06 -10.20 5.81
CA TYR A 5 -11.93 -10.10 4.91
C TYR A 5 -12.08 -8.94 3.94
N ILE A 6 -11.13 -8.01 3.99
CA ILE A 6 -10.99 -6.93 3.03
C ILE A 6 -9.75 -7.21 2.17
N PRO A 7 -9.92 -7.49 0.87
CA PRO A 7 -8.82 -7.83 -0.02
C PRO A 7 -7.96 -6.61 -0.36
N LEU A 8 -6.78 -6.87 -0.91
CA LEU A 8 -5.88 -5.84 -1.44
C LEU A 8 -6.50 -5.04 -2.59
N ASP A 9 -7.17 -5.74 -3.51
CA ASP A 9 -7.89 -5.20 -4.65
C ASP A 9 -8.86 -6.25 -5.21
N GLU A 10 -9.52 -5.94 -6.32
CA GLU A 10 -10.52 -6.78 -6.98
C GLU A 10 -9.93 -7.94 -7.79
N ARG A 11 -8.61 -8.02 -7.96
CA ARG A 11 -7.98 -9.02 -8.83
C ARG A 11 -8.15 -10.43 -8.27
N PRO A 12 -8.22 -11.48 -9.10
CA PRO A 12 -8.61 -12.82 -8.65
C PRO A 12 -7.75 -13.42 -7.52
N CYS A 13 -6.45 -13.13 -7.52
CA CYS A 13 -5.54 -13.58 -6.47
C CYS A 13 -5.86 -12.99 -5.10
N ASN A 14 -6.42 -11.79 -5.05
CA ASN A 14 -6.77 -11.08 -3.83
C ASN A 14 -8.23 -11.30 -3.44
N PHE A 15 -9.15 -11.38 -4.41
CA PHE A 15 -10.57 -11.52 -4.15
C PHE A 15 -11.05 -12.98 -4.12
N TYR A 16 -10.85 -13.75 -5.21
CA TYR A 16 -11.45 -15.08 -5.37
C TYR A 16 -10.65 -16.18 -4.68
N TYR A 17 -9.32 -16.16 -4.77
CA TYR A 17 -8.50 -17.27 -4.27
C TYR A 17 -8.60 -17.44 -2.75
N PRO A 18 -8.59 -16.38 -1.92
CA PRO A 18 -8.81 -16.52 -0.48
C PRO A 18 -10.18 -17.11 -0.14
N GLN A 19 -11.23 -16.75 -0.90
CA GLN A 19 -12.56 -17.36 -0.75
C GLN A 19 -12.56 -18.85 -1.11
N MET A 20 -11.85 -19.24 -2.17
CA MET A 20 -11.71 -20.64 -2.55
C MET A 20 -10.97 -21.44 -1.48
N ILE A 21 -9.89 -20.89 -0.90
CA ILE A 21 -9.13 -21.50 0.19
C ILE A 21 -10.01 -21.65 1.44
N ALA A 22 -10.77 -20.61 1.79
CA ALA A 22 -11.69 -20.64 2.92
C ALA A 22 -12.73 -21.77 2.82
N ARG A 23 -13.29 -21.97 1.62
CA ARG A 23 -14.28 -23.02 1.34
C ARG A 23 -13.72 -24.45 1.44
N LEU A 24 -12.41 -24.63 1.57
CA LEU A 24 -11.82 -25.95 1.85
C LEU A 24 -12.07 -26.41 3.30
N LYS A 25 -12.60 -25.54 4.17
CA LYS A 25 -12.89 -25.81 5.58
C LYS A 25 -14.32 -25.40 5.91
N ASP A 26 -15.16 -26.38 6.20
CA ASP A 26 -16.59 -26.16 6.49
C ASP A 26 -16.80 -25.28 7.74
N GLU A 27 -15.86 -25.28 8.69
CA GLU A 27 -15.97 -24.44 9.89
C GLU A 27 -15.57 -22.97 9.66
N LEU A 28 -15.09 -22.60 8.47
CA LEU A 28 -14.62 -21.25 8.16
C LEU A 28 -15.56 -20.53 7.18
N ASP A 29 -16.08 -19.39 7.61
CA ASP A 29 -16.94 -18.51 6.83
C ASP A 29 -16.22 -17.18 6.61
N LEU A 30 -15.78 -16.95 5.37
CA LEU A 30 -15.06 -15.74 4.98
C LEU A 30 -16.05 -14.72 4.42
N LEU A 31 -16.35 -13.69 5.22
CA LEU A 31 -17.20 -12.59 4.80
C LEU A 31 -16.37 -11.60 3.99
N VAL A 32 -16.69 -11.50 2.69
CA VAL A 32 -16.02 -10.62 1.73
C VAL A 32 -17.04 -9.60 1.23
N PRO A 33 -16.68 -8.32 1.04
CA PRO A 33 -17.59 -7.33 0.47
C PRO A 33 -18.02 -7.73 -0.95
N PRO A 34 -19.23 -7.33 -1.39
CA PRO A 34 -19.57 -7.35 -2.81
C PRO A 34 -18.48 -6.68 -3.63
N ILE A 35 -18.12 -7.25 -4.78
CA ILE A 35 -16.99 -6.78 -5.58
C ILE A 35 -17.20 -5.33 -6.06
N GLU A 36 -18.45 -4.88 -6.17
CA GLU A 36 -18.84 -3.52 -6.53
C GLU A 36 -18.54 -2.48 -5.44
N LEU A 37 -18.19 -2.91 -4.23
CA LEU A 37 -17.69 -2.03 -3.17
C LEU A 37 -16.15 -1.87 -3.22
N LEU A 38 -15.46 -2.64 -4.06
CA LEU A 38 -14.01 -2.54 -4.24
C LEU A 38 -13.67 -1.56 -5.36
N GLY A 39 -12.40 -1.17 -5.40
CA GLY A 39 -11.84 -0.46 -6.55
C GLY A 39 -11.83 -1.33 -7.80
N ASN A 40 -11.54 -0.70 -8.94
CA ASN A 40 -11.30 -1.38 -10.20
C ASN A 40 -10.06 -0.78 -10.86
N LYS A 41 -8.93 -1.46 -10.70
CA LYS A 41 -7.60 -1.00 -11.10
C LYS A 41 -7.33 0.43 -10.59
N LYS A 42 -7.29 1.41 -11.49
CA LYS A 42 -7.02 2.83 -11.20
C LYS A 42 -8.22 3.59 -10.65
N GLN A 43 -9.40 2.97 -10.61
CA GLN A 43 -10.58 3.56 -9.98
C GLN A 43 -10.63 3.14 -8.52
N PRO A 44 -10.55 4.07 -7.56
CA PRO A 44 -10.61 3.73 -6.14
C PRO A 44 -12.00 3.23 -5.73
N ALA A 45 -12.03 2.43 -4.67
CA ALA A 45 -13.25 2.08 -3.97
C ALA A 45 -13.96 3.32 -3.39
N ASP A 46 -15.28 3.23 -3.23
CA ASP A 46 -16.02 4.16 -2.37
C ASP A 46 -15.81 3.76 -0.91
N LEU A 47 -14.86 4.43 -0.25
CA LEU A 47 -14.46 4.11 1.12
C LEU A 47 -15.61 4.23 2.12
N ASN A 48 -16.53 5.18 1.94
CA ASN A 48 -17.67 5.34 2.85
C ASN A 48 -18.57 4.11 2.79
N ARG A 49 -18.94 3.67 1.57
CA ARG A 49 -19.77 2.48 1.39
C ARG A 49 -19.06 1.21 1.84
N LEU A 50 -17.74 1.13 1.69
CA LEU A 50 -16.95 0.00 2.17
C LEU A 50 -16.94 -0.05 3.72
N TRP A 51 -16.76 1.09 4.38
CA TRP A 51 -16.78 1.19 5.84
C TRP A 51 -18.17 0.90 6.42
N ASP A 52 -19.26 1.38 5.80
CA ASP A 52 -20.62 1.02 6.18
C ASP A 52 -20.84 -0.51 6.18
N TRP A 53 -20.29 -1.19 5.16
CA TRP A 53 -20.35 -2.65 5.06
C TRP A 53 -19.51 -3.33 6.14
N ILE A 54 -18.29 -2.85 6.39
CA ILE A 54 -17.38 -3.36 7.43
C ILE A 54 -18.05 -3.27 8.80
N GLU A 55 -18.60 -2.10 9.15
CA GLU A 55 -19.25 -1.89 10.45
C GLU A 55 -20.43 -2.86 10.62
N ALA A 56 -21.28 -2.98 9.60
CA ALA A 56 -22.45 -3.87 9.64
C ALA A 56 -22.08 -5.36 9.81
N LYS A 57 -20.91 -5.80 9.31
CA LYS A 57 -20.48 -7.20 9.39
C LYS A 57 -19.55 -7.51 10.56
N SER A 58 -18.83 -6.52 11.07
CA SER A 58 -17.81 -6.70 12.11
C SER A 58 -18.35 -7.33 13.40
N THR A 59 -19.56 -6.97 13.81
CA THR A 59 -20.19 -7.39 15.08
C THR A 59 -20.44 -8.90 15.20
N ILE A 60 -20.48 -9.62 14.08
CA ILE A 60 -20.70 -11.07 14.05
C ILE A 60 -19.42 -11.86 13.71
N CYS A 61 -18.29 -11.18 13.55
CA CYS A 61 -17.02 -11.79 13.16
C CYS A 61 -16.17 -12.16 14.37
N ASN A 62 -15.39 -13.23 14.23
CA ASN A 62 -14.44 -13.69 15.24
C ASN A 62 -13.03 -13.13 15.01
N ALA A 63 -12.74 -12.65 13.80
CA ALA A 63 -11.49 -12.00 13.42
C ALA A 63 -11.71 -11.12 12.19
N ALA A 64 -10.80 -10.17 11.97
CA ALA A 64 -10.74 -9.39 10.74
C ALA A 64 -9.35 -9.52 10.10
N ILE A 65 -9.33 -9.66 8.77
CA ILE A 65 -8.12 -9.63 7.94
C ILE A 65 -8.30 -8.46 6.97
N LEU A 66 -7.50 -7.42 7.14
CA LEU A 66 -7.72 -6.11 6.50
C LEU A 66 -6.51 -5.69 5.65
N SER A 67 -6.75 -5.34 4.39
CA SER A 67 -5.77 -4.61 3.59
C SER A 67 -5.84 -3.12 3.86
N ILE A 68 -4.75 -2.54 4.38
CA ILE A 68 -4.64 -1.09 4.62
C ILE A 68 -4.73 -0.32 3.30
N GLU A 69 -4.13 -0.84 2.23
CA GLU A 69 -4.17 -0.26 0.89
C GLU A 69 -5.61 -0.02 0.41
N MET A 70 -6.50 -0.98 0.66
CA MET A 70 -7.91 -0.88 0.30
C MET A 70 -8.65 0.11 1.21
N LEU A 71 -8.38 0.09 2.51
CA LEU A 71 -9.10 0.91 3.49
C LEU A 71 -8.67 2.39 3.50
N VAL A 72 -7.43 2.68 3.12
CA VAL A 72 -6.88 4.04 3.12
C VAL A 72 -6.97 4.71 1.75
N TYR A 73 -6.71 3.96 0.68
CA TYR A 73 -6.61 4.52 -0.68
C TYR A 73 -7.68 3.99 -1.65
N GLY A 74 -8.46 2.98 -1.25
CA GLY A 74 -9.45 2.34 -2.12
C GLY A 74 -8.86 1.33 -3.12
N GLY A 75 -7.64 0.83 -2.88
CA GLY A 75 -7.02 -0.26 -3.62
C GLY A 75 -5.53 -0.04 -3.92
N LEU A 76 -4.84 -1.10 -4.37
CA LEU A 76 -3.39 -1.09 -4.60
C LEU A 76 -2.92 -0.06 -5.64
N LEU A 77 -3.60 0.06 -6.78
CA LEU A 77 -3.17 1.03 -7.79
C LEU A 77 -3.50 2.45 -7.32
N SER A 78 -4.62 2.64 -6.62
CA SER A 78 -5.01 3.92 -6.05
C SER A 78 -4.01 4.44 -5.02
N SER A 79 -3.40 3.56 -4.21
CA SER A 79 -2.33 3.96 -3.27
C SER A 79 -1.09 4.54 -3.95
N ARG A 80 -0.90 4.27 -5.24
CA ARG A 80 0.19 4.80 -6.05
C ARG A 80 -0.21 6.05 -6.84
N LEU A 81 -1.50 6.28 -7.04
CA LEU A 81 -2.03 7.28 -7.98
C LEU A 81 -2.74 8.47 -7.33
N HIS A 82 -3.20 8.34 -6.09
CA HIS A 82 -3.94 9.38 -5.37
C HIS A 82 -3.15 10.70 -5.20
N GLN A 83 -3.86 11.78 -4.88
CA GLN A 83 -3.25 13.07 -4.55
C GLN A 83 -3.69 13.61 -3.17
N ASP A 84 -4.37 12.77 -2.38
CA ASP A 84 -4.85 13.12 -1.05
C ASP A 84 -3.71 13.54 -0.11
N SER A 85 -4.04 14.41 0.84
CA SER A 85 -3.11 14.85 1.88
C SER A 85 -2.91 13.77 2.94
N VAL A 86 -1.80 13.85 3.69
CA VAL A 86 -1.52 12.89 4.78
C VAL A 86 -2.65 12.91 5.81
N GLU A 87 -3.24 14.06 6.08
CA GLU A 87 -4.35 14.22 7.02
C GLU A 87 -5.56 13.39 6.59
N THR A 88 -6.00 13.48 5.33
CA THR A 88 -7.11 12.68 4.80
C THR A 88 -6.81 11.18 4.85
N LEU A 89 -5.58 10.77 4.52
CA LEU A 89 -5.19 9.36 4.59
C LEU A 89 -5.17 8.84 6.03
N MET A 90 -4.72 9.66 6.98
CA MET A 90 -4.74 9.34 8.41
C MET A 90 -6.17 9.30 8.97
N GLU A 91 -7.09 10.13 8.47
CA GLU A 91 -8.51 10.06 8.79
C GLU A 91 -9.11 8.71 8.34
N ASN A 92 -8.77 8.25 7.13
CA ASN A 92 -9.18 6.93 6.64
C ASN A 92 -8.58 5.81 7.49
N LEU A 93 -7.29 5.89 7.83
CA LEU A 93 -6.63 4.91 8.70
C LEU A 93 -7.30 4.84 10.08
N ASN A 94 -7.68 5.98 10.66
CA ASN A 94 -8.34 6.07 11.96
C ASN A 94 -9.71 5.39 12.02
N GLN A 95 -10.35 5.06 10.90
CA GLN A 95 -11.55 4.23 10.90
C GLN A 95 -11.28 2.82 11.48
N ILE A 96 -10.06 2.28 11.36
CA ILE A 96 -9.68 1.01 12.00
C ILE A 96 -9.71 1.13 13.53
N ARG A 97 -9.31 2.28 14.07
CA ARG A 97 -9.41 2.56 15.52
C ARG A 97 -10.87 2.57 15.97
N LEU A 98 -11.77 3.16 15.18
CA LEU A 98 -13.22 3.14 15.46
C LEU A 98 -13.79 1.71 15.39
N LEU A 99 -13.40 0.93 14.38
CA LEU A 99 -13.76 -0.48 14.26
C LEU A 99 -13.36 -1.28 15.51
N LYS A 100 -12.12 -1.11 15.98
CA LYS A 100 -11.63 -1.78 17.20
C LYS A 100 -12.34 -1.30 18.46
N LYS A 101 -12.60 0.00 18.59
CA LYS A 101 -13.36 0.57 19.71
C LYS A 101 -14.77 -0.02 19.80
N ASN A 102 -15.44 -0.19 18.65
CA ASN A 102 -16.78 -0.76 18.58
C ASN A 102 -16.79 -2.29 18.73
N ASN A 103 -15.65 -2.95 18.51
CA ASN A 103 -15.49 -4.39 18.65
C ASN A 103 -14.22 -4.73 19.47
N PRO A 104 -14.20 -4.48 20.80
CA PRO A 104 -12.97 -4.56 21.60
C PRO A 104 -12.27 -5.92 21.54
N GLU A 105 -13.03 -7.01 21.46
CA GLU A 105 -12.53 -8.38 21.43
C GLU A 105 -12.18 -8.89 20.02
N LEU A 106 -12.39 -8.08 18.97
CA LEU A 106 -12.10 -8.48 17.58
C LEU A 106 -10.58 -8.42 17.34
N PRO A 107 -9.90 -9.54 17.08
CA PRO A 107 -8.52 -9.51 16.62
C PRO A 107 -8.48 -9.00 15.18
N ILE A 108 -7.60 -8.04 14.93
CA ILE A 108 -7.41 -7.43 13.61
C ILE A 108 -6.03 -7.83 13.10
N LEU A 109 -5.98 -8.59 12.01
CA LEU A 109 -4.78 -8.87 11.26
C LEU A 109 -4.78 -7.94 10.05
N ALA A 110 -3.69 -7.22 9.84
CA ALA A 110 -3.59 -6.27 8.76
C ALA A 110 -2.39 -6.55 7.86
N SER A 111 -2.49 -6.10 6.61
CA SER A 111 -1.35 -5.99 5.71
C SER A 111 -1.28 -4.60 5.09
N ASN A 112 -0.08 -4.05 5.00
CA ASN A 112 0.21 -2.85 4.23
C ASN A 112 1.38 -3.08 3.28
N LEU A 113 1.75 -2.13 2.43
CA LEU A 113 2.86 -2.28 1.50
C LEU A 113 3.84 -1.11 1.58
N ILE A 114 5.12 -1.43 1.43
CA ILE A 114 6.10 -0.42 1.02
C ILE A 114 5.87 -0.18 -0.48
N MET A 115 5.67 1.08 -0.86
CA MET A 115 5.49 1.44 -2.27
C MET A 115 6.67 0.92 -3.12
N ARG A 116 6.39 0.23 -4.22
CA ARG A 116 7.41 -0.30 -5.14
C ARG A 116 8.11 0.81 -5.93
N THR A 117 9.28 0.51 -6.49
CA THR A 117 9.97 1.34 -7.49
C THR A 117 10.37 0.46 -8.69
N PRO A 118 9.51 0.33 -9.70
CA PRO A 118 9.80 -0.53 -10.85
C PRO A 118 10.98 0.01 -11.67
N ALA A 119 11.90 -0.87 -12.09
CA ALA A 119 13.08 -0.52 -12.89
C ALA A 119 12.80 -0.39 -14.40
N TYR A 120 11.55 -0.16 -14.79
CA TYR A 120 11.11 -0.11 -16.18
C TYR A 120 10.13 1.04 -16.41
N ASN A 121 9.92 1.35 -17.70
CA ASN A 121 8.98 2.36 -18.15
C ASN A 121 7.61 1.73 -18.40
N SER A 122 6.61 2.14 -17.62
CA SER A 122 5.21 1.76 -17.80
C SER A 122 4.33 2.58 -16.88
N SER A 123 3.24 3.10 -17.44
CA SER A 123 2.16 3.74 -16.68
C SER A 123 0.99 2.80 -16.41
N GLU A 124 1.13 1.46 -16.56
CA GLU A 124 0.00 0.55 -16.36
C GLU A 124 -0.51 0.58 -14.91
N GLU A 125 0.40 0.54 -13.93
CA GLU A 125 0.08 0.61 -12.49
C GLU A 125 0.56 1.92 -11.84
N GLU A 126 1.40 2.69 -12.52
CA GLU A 126 2.09 3.87 -11.98
C GLU A 126 1.54 5.19 -12.58
N PRO A 127 1.92 6.37 -12.03
CA PRO A 127 1.55 7.67 -12.59
C PRO A 127 1.94 7.80 -14.07
N SER A 128 1.26 8.68 -14.82
CA SER A 128 1.43 8.78 -16.28
C SER A 128 2.87 9.08 -16.71
N TYR A 129 3.62 9.87 -15.95
CA TYR A 129 5.03 10.16 -16.24
C TYR A 129 5.94 8.93 -16.17
N TYR A 130 5.50 7.85 -15.50
CA TYR A 130 6.29 6.62 -15.37
C TYR A 130 6.42 5.87 -16.70
N GLU A 131 5.57 6.15 -17.69
CA GLU A 131 5.70 5.63 -19.06
C GLU A 131 7.01 6.06 -19.74
N GLU A 132 7.53 7.23 -19.39
CA GLU A 132 8.74 7.80 -20.01
C GLU A 132 9.92 7.83 -19.03
N TYR A 133 9.65 8.11 -17.76
CA TYR A 133 10.68 8.40 -16.75
C TYR A 133 10.82 7.33 -15.66
N GLY A 134 10.10 6.21 -15.74
CA GLY A 134 10.10 5.18 -14.70
C GLY A 134 11.48 4.59 -14.38
N ALA A 135 12.20 4.15 -15.41
CA ALA A 135 13.56 3.63 -15.28
C ALA A 135 14.54 4.70 -14.77
N ALA A 136 14.37 5.96 -15.19
CA ALA A 136 15.20 7.08 -14.73
C ALA A 136 14.98 7.38 -13.24
N ILE A 137 13.73 7.32 -12.76
CA ILE A 137 13.40 7.48 -11.33
C ILE A 137 14.04 6.36 -10.50
N PHE A 138 13.94 5.11 -10.97
CA PHE A 138 14.60 3.98 -10.32
C PHE A 138 16.12 4.18 -10.23
N ASP A 139 16.76 4.47 -11.36
CA ASP A 139 18.21 4.66 -11.43
C ASP A 139 18.67 5.84 -10.57
N TRP A 140 17.91 6.95 -10.55
CA TRP A 140 18.20 8.10 -9.69
C TRP A 140 18.21 7.69 -8.21
N GLY A 141 17.16 7.01 -7.75
CA GLY A 141 17.06 6.57 -6.35
C GLY A 141 18.16 5.58 -5.98
N TRP A 142 18.50 4.67 -6.90
CA TRP A 142 19.59 3.71 -6.71
C TRP A 142 20.94 4.40 -6.56
N LEU A 143 21.28 5.31 -7.48
CA LEU A 143 22.56 6.03 -7.51
C LEU A 143 22.70 6.96 -6.32
N GLN A 144 21.65 7.70 -5.98
CA GLN A 144 21.61 8.55 -4.79
C GLN A 144 21.85 7.73 -3.52
N ASN A 145 21.15 6.61 -3.35
CA ASN A 145 21.32 5.79 -2.15
C ASN A 145 22.71 5.14 -2.08
N LYS A 146 23.25 4.65 -3.21
CA LYS A 146 24.61 4.14 -3.26
C LYS A 146 25.63 5.23 -2.94
N GLN A 147 25.49 6.43 -3.51
CA GLN A 147 26.37 7.56 -3.25
C GLN A 147 26.48 7.84 -1.75
N ASN A 148 25.34 7.83 -1.04
CA ASN A 148 25.28 8.10 0.39
C ASN A 148 25.91 7.00 1.25
N ARG A 149 25.89 5.74 0.78
CA ARG A 149 26.36 4.57 1.58
C ARG A 149 27.80 4.18 1.29
N GLU A 150 28.19 4.21 0.02
CA GLU A 150 29.45 3.62 -0.46
C GLU A 150 30.21 4.54 -1.43
N GLY A 151 29.57 5.61 -1.91
CA GLY A 151 30.08 6.46 -2.97
C GLY A 151 29.84 5.89 -4.37
N LEU A 152 30.11 6.72 -5.39
CA LEU A 152 29.96 6.39 -6.81
C LEU A 152 31.31 6.33 -7.51
N THR A 153 31.44 5.40 -8.45
CA THR A 153 32.54 5.39 -9.44
C THR A 153 32.41 6.55 -10.43
N SER A 154 33.46 6.89 -11.17
CA SER A 154 33.38 7.97 -12.17
C SER A 154 32.27 7.76 -13.22
N PRO A 155 32.13 6.56 -13.85
CA PRO A 155 31.03 6.33 -14.79
C PRO A 155 29.64 6.45 -14.16
N GLU A 156 29.49 6.08 -12.89
CA GLU A 156 28.22 6.22 -12.18
C GLU A 156 27.90 7.67 -11.84
N LYS A 157 28.92 8.50 -11.55
CA LYS A 157 28.74 9.95 -11.37
C LYS A 157 28.28 10.60 -12.67
N ASP A 158 28.89 10.23 -13.79
CA ASP A 158 28.49 10.74 -15.12
C ASP A 158 27.05 10.33 -15.46
N LYS A 159 26.69 9.05 -15.21
CA LYS A 159 25.31 8.58 -15.36
C LYS A 159 24.34 9.34 -14.45
N PHE A 160 24.71 9.58 -13.20
CA PHE A 160 23.85 10.27 -12.24
C PHE A 160 23.60 11.72 -12.66
N ALA A 161 24.66 12.44 -13.07
CA ALA A 161 24.55 13.80 -13.58
C ALA A 161 23.69 13.89 -14.86
N GLN A 162 23.76 12.88 -15.74
CA GLN A 162 22.90 12.83 -16.93
C GLN A 162 21.43 12.65 -16.54
N ILE A 163 21.13 11.75 -15.60
CA ILE A 163 19.76 11.54 -15.12
C ILE A 163 19.21 12.82 -14.46
N GLU A 164 20.02 13.52 -13.66
CA GLU A 164 19.61 14.80 -13.05
C GLU A 164 19.30 15.89 -14.08
N GLN A 165 19.88 15.82 -15.28
CA GLN A 165 19.55 16.75 -16.38
C GLN A 165 18.28 16.33 -17.13
N ASP A 166 18.09 15.03 -17.36
CA ASP A 166 17.01 14.51 -18.21
C ASP A 166 15.70 14.30 -17.45
N LEU A 167 15.74 14.00 -16.15
CA LEU A 167 14.56 13.72 -15.32
C LEU A 167 13.91 15.04 -14.85
N PRO A 168 12.65 15.33 -15.24
CA PRO A 168 11.97 16.52 -14.75
C PRO A 168 11.81 16.51 -13.24
N GLN A 169 12.29 17.57 -12.57
CA GLN A 169 12.25 17.68 -11.12
C GLN A 169 10.84 17.50 -10.54
N ALA A 170 9.81 17.99 -11.25
CA ALA A 170 8.42 17.84 -10.82
C ALA A 170 7.98 16.37 -10.68
N TYR A 171 8.46 15.47 -11.56
CA TYR A 171 8.12 14.05 -11.51
C TYR A 171 8.86 13.32 -10.40
N LEU A 172 10.13 13.67 -10.16
CA LEU A 172 10.89 13.16 -9.03
C LEU A 172 10.25 13.58 -7.69
N GLU A 173 9.86 14.85 -7.56
CA GLU A 173 9.24 15.36 -6.33
C GLU A 173 7.82 14.81 -6.11
N ASP A 174 7.00 14.64 -7.16
CA ASP A 174 5.71 13.95 -7.02
C ASP A 174 5.91 12.50 -6.55
N TYR A 175 6.87 11.77 -7.16
CA TYR A 175 7.19 10.41 -6.77
C TYR A 175 7.66 10.33 -5.30
N ARG A 176 8.59 11.20 -4.89
CA ARG A 176 9.07 11.25 -3.49
C ARG A 176 7.94 11.61 -2.51
N THR A 177 7.04 12.52 -2.90
CA THR A 177 5.89 12.91 -2.09
C THR A 177 4.94 11.73 -1.88
N ARG A 178 4.63 10.96 -2.93
CA ARG A 178 3.83 9.73 -2.83
C ARG A 178 4.45 8.73 -1.87
N ARG A 179 5.77 8.52 -1.98
CA ARG A 179 6.50 7.64 -1.06
C ARG A 179 6.45 8.13 0.37
N GLN A 180 6.65 9.42 0.61
CA GLN A 180 6.54 9.99 1.95
C GLN A 180 5.15 9.71 2.53
N ARG A 181 4.06 9.95 1.77
CA ARG A 181 2.69 9.64 2.21
C ARG A 181 2.51 8.16 2.55
N ASN A 182 3.03 7.24 1.75
CA ASN A 182 3.02 5.81 2.05
C ASN A 182 3.79 5.47 3.33
N ARG A 183 4.94 6.12 3.58
CA ARG A 183 5.70 5.96 4.83
C ARG A 183 4.93 6.43 6.05
N GLU A 184 4.26 7.58 5.99
CA GLU A 184 3.42 8.08 7.10
C GLU A 184 2.32 7.08 7.46
N ILE A 185 1.66 6.49 6.45
CA ILE A 185 0.62 5.47 6.67
C ILE A 185 1.20 4.16 7.19
N ASN A 186 2.37 3.74 6.70
CA ASN A 186 3.08 2.59 7.27
C ASN A 186 3.42 2.81 8.76
N GLN A 187 3.94 3.99 9.11
CA GLN A 187 4.25 4.34 10.50
C GLN A 187 2.98 4.38 11.35
N GLY A 188 1.92 5.06 10.92
CA GLY A 188 0.65 5.08 11.65
C GLY A 188 0.03 3.69 11.83
N THR A 189 0.23 2.78 10.87
CA THR A 189 -0.22 1.39 11.00
C THR A 189 0.61 0.61 12.02
N ILE A 190 1.92 0.87 12.10
CA ILE A 190 2.81 0.29 13.13
C ILE A 190 2.41 0.80 14.51
N ASP A 191 2.11 2.09 14.65
CA ASP A 191 1.64 2.67 15.91
C ASP A 191 0.35 1.97 16.40
N PHE A 192 -0.54 1.59 15.48
CA PHE A 192 -1.75 0.81 15.83
C PHE A 192 -1.44 -0.59 16.33
N VAL A 193 -0.30 -1.19 15.96
CA VAL A 193 0.19 -2.45 16.54
C VAL A 193 0.68 -2.21 17.97
N GLU A 194 1.47 -1.15 18.19
CA GLU A 194 1.96 -0.79 19.53
C GLU A 194 0.82 -0.50 20.50
N GLU A 195 -0.25 0.15 20.03
CA GLU A 195 -1.46 0.41 20.80
C GLU A 195 -2.37 -0.83 21.00
N GLY A 196 -2.07 -1.97 20.37
CA GLY A 196 -2.89 -3.18 20.44
C GLY A 196 -4.20 -3.12 19.64
N ILE A 197 -4.35 -2.12 18.77
CA ILE A 197 -5.49 -2.02 17.84
C ILE A 197 -5.39 -3.11 16.77
N ILE A 198 -4.20 -3.27 16.18
CA ILE A 198 -3.86 -4.32 15.22
C ILE A 198 -3.08 -5.42 15.95
N SER A 199 -3.59 -6.64 15.90
CA SER A 199 -3.02 -7.81 16.58
C SER A 199 -1.85 -8.43 15.83
N PHE A 200 -1.81 -8.25 14.50
CA PHE A 200 -0.70 -8.71 13.65
C PHE A 200 -0.64 -7.84 12.41
N LEU A 201 0.57 -7.45 12.01
CA LEU A 201 0.81 -6.64 10.82
C LEU A 201 1.87 -7.31 9.93
N SER A 202 1.56 -7.44 8.64
CA SER A 202 2.52 -7.82 7.61
C SER A 202 2.76 -6.64 6.66
N ILE A 203 4.02 -6.27 6.46
CA ILE A 203 4.41 -5.27 5.46
C ILE A 203 5.40 -5.91 4.49
N PRO A 204 4.93 -6.59 3.42
CA PRO A 204 5.84 -7.11 2.42
C PRO A 204 6.45 -5.99 1.58
N GLN A 205 7.59 -6.33 1.01
CA GLN A 205 8.32 -5.49 0.07
C GLN A 205 8.10 -6.01 -1.35
N ASP A 206 7.70 -5.10 -2.24
CA ASP A 206 7.64 -5.34 -3.68
C ASP A 206 8.86 -4.69 -4.36
N ASP A 207 9.37 -5.30 -5.43
CA ASP A 207 10.63 -4.96 -6.13
C ASP A 207 11.83 -4.65 -5.20
N SER A 208 12.49 -5.70 -4.71
CA SER A 208 13.68 -5.54 -3.85
C SER A 208 14.96 -5.23 -4.62
N ALA A 209 15.71 -4.24 -4.14
CA ALA A 209 17.03 -3.87 -4.67
C ALA A 209 18.01 -3.53 -3.54
N LYS A 210 19.31 -3.71 -3.79
CA LYS A 210 20.38 -3.41 -2.80
C LYS A 210 20.38 -1.93 -2.37
N TYR A 211 20.06 -1.04 -3.31
CA TYR A 211 19.94 0.40 -3.12
C TYR A 211 18.66 0.87 -3.80
N GLY A 212 18.23 2.08 -3.47
CA GLY A 212 17.03 2.71 -4.05
C GLY A 212 16.06 3.15 -2.97
N PHE A 213 14.92 3.68 -3.41
CA PHE A 213 13.91 4.20 -2.49
C PHE A 213 13.35 3.14 -1.55
N THR A 214 13.06 1.94 -2.05
CA THR A 214 12.56 0.84 -1.21
C THR A 214 13.53 0.46 -0.09
N ALA A 215 14.84 0.57 -0.32
CA ALA A 215 15.86 0.33 0.71
C ALA A 215 16.01 1.49 1.71
N ILE A 216 15.67 2.72 1.29
CA ILE A 216 15.65 3.90 2.17
C ILE A 216 14.46 3.82 3.14
N ASP A 217 13.31 3.34 2.67
CA ASP A 217 12.07 3.33 3.45
C ASP A 217 12.04 2.25 4.55
N GLN A 218 13.05 1.38 4.59
CA GLN A 218 13.23 0.34 5.62
C GLN A 218 14.00 0.81 6.85
N GLN A 219 14.55 2.02 6.81
CA GLN A 219 15.30 2.63 7.91
C GLN A 219 14.35 3.42 8.81
#